data_AF-A0A938B9D3-F1
#
_entry.id   AF-A0A938B9D3-F1
#
_cell.length_a   1.000
_cell.length_b   1.000
_cell.length_c   1.000
_cell.angle_alpha   90.00
_cell.angle_beta   90.00
_cell.angle_gamma   90.00
#
_symmetry.space_group_name_H-M   'P 1'
#
loop_
_entity.id
_entity.type
_entity.pdbx_description
1 polymer ?
#
loop_
_entity_poly.entity_id
_entity_poly.type
_entity_poly.pdbx_seq_one_letter_code
_entity_poly.pdbx_strand_id
1 'polypeptide(L)'
;MNILAQNLIESILDDESLTDGLTDEEANVIINWCIKEIEKLLEIRTTESEIKQDMYRIKQKARLVCQIANDIHNGEGETKIRKHLERFITDRDNLNQLLALTEAGKPLAEQIQLLLNV
;
A
#
# COMPACT_ATOMS: atom_id res chain seq x y z
N MET A 1 19.91 15.38 -2.66
CA MET A 1 18.94 14.33 -3.01
C MET A 1 19.35 13.77 -4.38
N ASN A 2 19.41 12.46 -4.56
CA ASN A 2 19.77 11.84 -5.85
C ASN A 2 18.65 12.16 -6.87
N ILE A 3 18.99 12.64 -8.07
CA ILE A 3 18.02 12.98 -9.14
C ILE A 3 17.09 11.79 -9.42
N LEU A 4 17.63 10.57 -9.37
CA LEU A 4 16.84 9.35 -9.53
C LEU A 4 15.79 9.20 -8.42
N ALA A 5 16.19 9.42 -7.16
CA ALA A 5 15.27 9.32 -6.03
C ALA A 5 14.13 10.32 -6.15
N GLN A 6 14.46 11.55 -6.56
CA GLN A 6 13.47 12.59 -6.77
C GLN A 6 12.46 12.20 -7.85
N ASN A 7 12.92 11.73 -9.03
CA ASN A 7 12.03 11.30 -10.10
C ASN A 7 11.12 10.13 -9.70
N LEU A 8 11.63 9.18 -8.88
CA LEU A 8 10.84 8.06 -8.39
C LEU A 8 9.75 8.50 -7.41
N ILE A 9 10.09 9.42 -6.50
CA ILE A 9 9.15 9.99 -5.53
C ILE A 9 8.09 10.83 -6.25
N GLU A 10 8.48 11.70 -7.19
CA GLU A 10 7.54 12.48 -8.01
C GLU A 10 6.55 11.55 -8.73
N SER A 11 7.02 10.41 -9.26
CA SER A 11 6.12 9.42 -9.88
C SER A 11 5.11 8.80 -8.90
N ILE A 12 5.42 8.71 -7.60
CA ILE A 12 4.44 8.27 -6.58
C ILE A 12 3.44 9.38 -6.31
N LEU A 13 3.91 10.62 -6.15
CA LEU A 13 3.07 11.77 -5.82
C LEU A 13 2.10 12.13 -6.95
N ASP A 14 2.50 11.91 -8.21
CA ASP A 14 1.64 12.13 -9.39
C ASP A 14 0.60 11.02 -9.61
N ASP A 15 0.66 9.93 -8.84
CA ASP A 15 -0.20 8.76 -9.01
C ASP A 15 -1.41 8.85 -8.07
N GLU A 16 -2.40 9.65 -8.45
CA GLU A 16 -3.63 9.90 -7.65
C GLU A 16 -4.35 8.61 -7.24
N SER A 17 -4.21 7.53 -8.01
CA SER A 17 -4.79 6.22 -7.71
C SER A 17 -4.25 5.55 -6.43
N LEU A 18 -3.16 6.07 -5.86
CA LEU A 18 -2.58 5.59 -4.60
C LEU A 18 -3.32 6.11 -3.36
N THR A 19 -4.11 7.16 -3.52
CA THR A 19 -4.71 7.92 -2.41
C THR A 19 -6.17 8.30 -2.64
N ASP A 20 -6.73 7.96 -3.80
CA ASP A 20 -8.11 8.28 -4.16
C ASP A 20 -9.11 7.78 -3.10
N GLY A 21 -10.03 8.64 -2.67
CA GLY A 21 -11.04 8.33 -1.64
C GLY A 21 -10.55 8.33 -0.19
N LEU A 22 -9.25 8.53 0.06
CA LEU A 22 -8.69 8.57 1.41
C LEU A 22 -8.62 9.99 1.97
N THR A 23 -8.65 10.10 3.30
CA THR A 23 -8.30 11.34 4.01
C THR A 23 -6.80 11.60 3.96
N ASP A 24 -6.37 12.83 4.24
CA ASP A 24 -4.94 13.18 4.29
C ASP A 24 -4.15 12.29 5.26
N GLU A 25 -4.75 11.92 6.40
CA GLU A 25 -4.09 11.06 7.39
C GLU A 25 -3.82 9.65 6.81
N GLU A 26 -4.82 9.06 6.17
CA GLU A 26 -4.75 7.73 5.56
C GLU A 26 -3.82 7.71 4.33
N ALA A 27 -3.96 8.71 3.46
CA ALA A 27 -3.11 8.90 2.29
C ALA A 27 -1.63 9.02 2.68
N ASN A 28 -1.34 9.79 3.75
CA ASN A 28 0.03 9.95 4.26
C ASN A 28 0.66 8.63 4.70
N VAL A 29 -0.12 7.65 5.21
CA VAL A 29 0.43 6.33 5.56
C VAL A 29 0.94 5.61 4.32
N ILE A 30 0.16 5.61 3.23
CA ILE A 30 0.52 4.95 1.97
C ILE A 30 1.74 5.63 1.33
N ILE A 31 1.71 6.97 1.22
CA ILE A 31 2.79 7.75 0.59
C ILE A 31 4.10 7.58 1.36
N ASN A 32 4.07 7.68 2.70
CA ASN A 32 5.28 7.51 3.51
C ASN A 32 5.84 6.08 3.41
N TRP A 33 4.98 5.07 3.28
CA TRP A 33 5.44 3.71 3.02
C TRP A 33 6.09 3.59 1.64
N CYS A 34 5.49 4.13 0.59
CA CYS A 34 6.09 4.12 -0.76
C CYS A 34 7.47 4.80 -0.77
N ILE A 35 7.61 5.95 -0.12
CA ILE A 35 8.90 6.67 -0.03
C ILE A 35 9.94 5.81 0.69
N LYS A 36 9.59 5.21 1.84
CA LYS A 36 10.51 4.33 2.58
C LYS A 36 10.95 3.12 1.76
N GLU A 37 10.05 2.50 1.00
CA GLU A 37 10.41 1.39 0.13
C GLU A 37 11.34 1.84 -1.01
N ILE A 38 11.11 3.02 -1.60
CA ILE A 38 12.00 3.61 -2.60
C ILE A 38 13.40 3.86 -2.03
N GLU A 39 13.49 4.41 -0.82
CA GLU A 39 14.76 4.64 -0.14
C GLU A 39 15.53 3.32 0.04
N LYS A 40 14.86 2.27 0.53
CA LYS A 40 15.46 0.92 0.63
C LYS A 40 15.90 0.38 -0.73
N LEU A 41 15.10 0.56 -1.79
CA LEU A 41 15.46 0.11 -3.13
C LEU A 41 16.76 0.76 -3.61
N LEU A 42 16.93 2.05 -3.34
CA LEU A 42 18.12 2.81 -3.75
C LEU A 42 19.38 2.41 -2.97
N GLU A 43 19.24 1.83 -1.78
CA GLU A 43 20.37 1.30 -1.00
C GLU A 43 20.89 -0.04 -1.53
N ILE A 44 20.04 -0.84 -2.19
CA ILE A 44 20.30 -2.26 -2.47
C ILE A 44 20.50 -2.54 -3.97
N ARG A 45 19.91 -1.74 -4.87
CA ARG A 45 19.79 -2.06 -6.31
C ARG A 45 20.86 -1.41 -7.18
N THR A 46 21.35 -2.16 -8.17
CA THR A 46 22.45 -1.76 -9.07
C THR A 46 22.04 -1.51 -10.51
N THR A 47 20.81 -1.88 -10.94
CA THR A 47 20.35 -1.65 -12.33
C THR A 47 18.98 -0.96 -12.45
N GLU A 48 18.80 -0.17 -13.53
CA GLU A 48 17.56 0.55 -13.83
C GLU A 48 16.35 -0.38 -14.04
N SER A 49 16.56 -1.57 -14.61
CA SER A 49 15.51 -2.55 -14.87
C SER A 49 14.91 -3.09 -13.56
N GLU A 50 15.75 -3.37 -12.57
CA GLU A 50 15.30 -3.85 -11.26
C GLU A 50 14.51 -2.76 -10.53
N ILE A 51 14.99 -1.51 -10.59
CA ILE A 51 14.29 -0.36 -10.01
C ILE A 51 12.89 -0.22 -10.63
N LYS A 52 12.76 -0.33 -11.95
CA LYS A 52 11.46 -0.27 -12.63
C LYS A 52 10.52 -1.40 -12.19
N GLN A 53 11.02 -2.63 -12.06
CA GLN A 53 10.21 -3.76 -11.62
C GLN A 53 9.73 -3.60 -10.17
N ASP A 54 10.60 -3.13 -9.28
CA ASP A 54 10.22 -2.95 -7.88
C ASP A 54 9.32 -1.74 -7.68
N MET A 55 9.53 -0.65 -8.42
CA MET A 55 8.59 0.48 -8.46
C MET A 55 7.20 0.03 -8.88
N TYR A 56 7.10 -0.83 -9.89
CA TYR A 56 5.83 -1.42 -10.29
C TYR A 56 5.19 -2.21 -9.13
N ARG A 57 5.97 -3.03 -8.40
CA ARG A 57 5.48 -3.79 -7.25
C ARG A 57 5.00 -2.89 -6.10
N ILE A 58 5.77 -1.85 -5.76
CA ILE A 58 5.41 -0.86 -4.73
C ILE A 58 4.07 -0.22 -5.08
N LYS A 59 3.94 0.31 -6.30
CA LYS A 59 2.69 0.96 -6.76
C LYS A 59 1.51 -0.01 -6.75
N GLN A 60 1.68 -1.24 -7.23
CA GLN A 60 0.60 -2.23 -7.23
C GLN A 60 0.12 -2.56 -5.82
N LYS A 61 1.05 -2.75 -4.87
CA LYS A 61 0.69 -2.97 -3.47
C LYS A 61 -0.07 -1.78 -2.89
N ALA A 62 0.45 -0.56 -3.08
CA ALA A 62 -0.16 0.65 -2.58
C ALA A 62 -1.58 0.88 -3.14
N ARG A 63 -1.80 0.67 -4.45
CA ARG A 63 -3.13 0.74 -5.08
C ARG A 63 -4.11 -0.26 -4.48
N LEU A 64 -3.68 -1.49 -4.26
CA LEU A 64 -4.54 -2.52 -3.68
C LEU A 64 -4.90 -2.17 -2.23
N VAL A 65 -3.94 -1.70 -1.44
CA VAL A 65 -4.21 -1.24 -0.07
C VAL A 65 -5.18 -0.06 -0.07
N CYS A 66 -5.02 0.90 -0.98
CA CYS A 66 -5.97 2.00 -1.16
C CYS A 66 -7.39 1.48 -1.50
N GLN A 67 -7.52 0.50 -2.39
CA GLN A 67 -8.80 -0.12 -2.72
C GLN A 67 -9.44 -0.82 -1.52
N ILE A 68 -8.67 -1.59 -0.76
CA ILE A 68 -9.15 -2.26 0.45
C ILE A 68 -9.57 -1.23 1.50
N ALA A 69 -8.79 -0.15 1.66
CA ALA A 69 -9.10 0.93 2.59
C ALA A 69 -10.40 1.63 2.22
N ASN A 70 -10.61 1.92 0.93
CA ASN A 70 -11.88 2.46 0.44
C ASN A 70 -13.05 1.49 0.65
N ASP A 71 -12.85 0.20 0.45
CA ASP A 71 -13.89 -0.80 0.73
C ASP A 71 -14.27 -0.78 2.23
N ILE A 72 -13.28 -0.72 3.13
CA ILE A 72 -13.52 -0.60 4.58
C ILE A 72 -14.24 0.71 4.92
N HIS A 73 -13.77 1.83 4.37
CA HIS A 73 -14.33 3.17 4.61
C HIS A 73 -15.81 3.25 4.18
N ASN A 74 -16.14 2.65 3.03
CA ASN A 74 -17.50 2.61 2.50
C ASN A 74 -18.39 1.54 3.17
N GLY A 75 -17.86 0.79 4.13
CA GLY A 75 -18.60 -0.28 4.81
C GLY A 75 -18.94 -1.45 3.89
N GLU A 76 -18.11 -1.70 2.87
CA GLU A 76 -18.27 -2.84 1.98
C GLU A 76 -18.12 -4.15 2.77
N GLY A 77 -18.93 -5.15 2.41
CA GLY A 77 -19.00 -6.39 3.17
C GLY A 77 -17.69 -7.18 3.19
N GLU A 78 -17.45 -7.90 4.29
CA GLU A 78 -16.28 -8.76 4.55
C GLU A 78 -15.92 -9.67 3.36
N THR A 79 -16.93 -10.19 2.64
CA THR A 79 -16.71 -11.05 1.46
C THR A 79 -15.93 -10.36 0.34
N LYS A 80 -16.14 -9.05 0.12
CA LYS A 80 -15.43 -8.28 -0.91
C LYS A 80 -14.00 -7.98 -0.47
N ILE A 81 -13.84 -7.52 0.77
CA ILE A 81 -12.53 -7.25 1.38
C ILE A 81 -11.66 -8.53 1.37
N ARG A 82 -12.23 -9.67 1.78
CA ARG A 82 -11.57 -10.98 1.72
C ARG A 82 -11.08 -11.32 0.32
N LYS A 83 -11.90 -11.13 -0.72
CA LYS A 83 -11.49 -11.40 -2.12
C LYS A 83 -10.33 -10.52 -2.57
N HIS A 84 -10.25 -9.28 -2.10
CA HIS A 84 -9.10 -8.41 -2.39
C HIS A 84 -7.84 -8.84 -1.65
N LEU A 85 -7.97 -9.20 -0.37
CA LEU A 85 -6.85 -9.70 0.43
C LEU A 85 -6.31 -11.03 -0.09
N GLU A 86 -7.16 -11.97 -0.49
CA GLU A 86 -6.77 -13.28 -1.06
C GLU A 86 -5.97 -13.18 -2.36
N ARG A 87 -6.07 -12.07 -3.09
CA ARG A 87 -5.25 -11.83 -4.30
C ARG A 87 -3.79 -11.53 -3.98
N PHE A 88 -3.50 -11.14 -2.75
CA PHE A 88 -2.20 -10.60 -2.35
C PHE A 88 -1.54 -11.40 -1.23
N ILE A 89 -2.36 -11.91 -0.31
CA ILE A 89 -1.90 -12.64 0.85
C ILE A 89 -2.10 -14.12 0.59
N THR A 90 -1.00 -14.81 0.36
CA THR A 90 -1.00 -16.28 0.21
C THR A 90 -0.99 -16.99 1.57
N ASP A 91 -0.52 -16.31 2.61
CA ASP A 91 -0.50 -16.81 3.98
C ASP A 91 -1.89 -16.69 4.65
N ARG A 92 -2.47 -17.84 5.00
CA ARG A 92 -3.82 -17.88 5.59
C ARG A 92 -3.90 -17.25 6.97
N ASP A 93 -2.82 -17.28 7.75
CA ASP A 93 -2.82 -16.74 9.10
C ASP A 93 -2.77 -15.21 9.05
N ASN A 94 -1.96 -14.63 8.16
CA ASN A 94 -1.95 -13.20 7.88
C ASN A 94 -3.29 -12.70 7.34
N LEU A 95 -3.92 -13.47 6.44
CA LEU A 95 -5.25 -13.15 5.91
C LEU A 95 -6.30 -13.06 7.04
N ASN A 96 -6.33 -14.06 7.93
CA ASN A 96 -7.29 -14.11 9.04
C ASN A 96 -7.03 -13.00 10.06
N GLN A 97 -5.77 -12.69 10.37
CA GLN A 97 -5.42 -11.59 11.27
C GLN A 97 -5.89 -10.25 10.70
N LEU A 98 -5.66 -9.99 9.42
CA LEU A 98 -6.08 -8.74 8.78
C LEU A 98 -7.61 -8.59 8.71
N LEU A 99 -8.34 -9.68 8.43
CA LEU A 99 -9.80 -9.65 8.47
C LEU A 99 -10.33 -9.33 9.89
N ALA A 100 -9.77 -9.96 10.92
CA ALA A 100 -10.16 -9.66 12.30
C ALA A 100 -9.89 -8.19 12.69
N LEU A 101 -8.87 -7.55 12.10
CA LEU A 101 -8.57 -6.14 12.33
C LEU A 101 -9.59 -5.20 11.67
N THR A 102 -10.16 -5.60 10.53
CA THR A 102 -11.27 -4.85 9.89
C THR A 102 -12.54 -4.87 10.73
N GLU A 103 -12.76 -5.94 11.50
CA GLU A 103 -13.92 -6.09 12.40
C GLU A 103 -13.72 -5.38 13.75
N ALA A 104 -12.48 -5.23 14.21
CA ALA A 104 -12.16 -4.70 15.54
C ALA A 104 -12.38 -3.17 15.69
N GLY A 105 -12.84 -2.48 14.63
CA GLY A 105 -13.12 -1.03 14.69
C GLY A 105 -11.89 -0.15 14.88
N LYS A 106 -10.70 -0.63 14.47
CA LYS A 106 -9.46 0.17 14.52
C LYS A 106 -9.54 1.38 13.58
N PRO A 107 -8.80 2.47 13.85
CA PRO A 107 -8.67 3.57 12.89
C PRO A 107 -8.17 3.05 11.53
N LEU A 108 -8.73 3.55 10.43
CA LEU A 108 -8.41 3.06 9.09
C LEU A 108 -6.92 3.24 8.75
N ALA A 109 -6.30 4.32 9.21
CA ALA A 109 -4.85 4.54 9.08
C ALA A 109 -4.00 3.41 9.71
N GLU A 110 -4.42 2.87 10.86
CA GLU A 110 -3.74 1.73 11.51
C GLU A 110 -3.95 0.44 10.70
N GLN A 111 -5.14 0.25 10.15
CA GLN A 111 -5.43 -0.91 9.29
C GLN A 111 -4.61 -0.86 7.99
N ILE A 112 -4.51 0.31 7.35
CA ILE A 112 -3.65 0.56 6.19
C ILE A 112 -2.19 0.23 6.52
N GLN A 113 -1.68 0.70 7.65
CA GLN A 113 -0.30 0.44 8.05
C GLN A 113 -0.02 -1.06 8.23
N LEU A 114 -0.97 -1.82 8.76
CA LEU A 114 -0.85 -3.27 8.92
C LEU A 114 -0.89 -3.99 7.56
N LEU A 115 -1.79 -3.59 6.66
CA LEU A 115 -1.86 -4.13 5.29
C LEU A 115 -0.56 -3.93 4.51
N LEU A 116 0.13 -2.81 4.73
CA LEU A 116 1.40 -2.51 4.08
C LEU A 116 2.58 -3.36 4.60
N ASN A 117 2.46 -3.94 5.80
CA ASN A 117 3.52 -4.72 6.46
C ASN A 117 3.39 -6.25 6.27
N VAL A 118 2.28 -6.73 5.69
CA VAL A 118 2.08 -8.14 5.30
C VAL A 118 2.72 -8.42 3.94
#